data_AF-A0A814RXY2-F1
#
_entry.id   AF-A0A814RXY2-F1
#
_cell.length_a   1.000
_cell.length_b   1.000
_cell.length_c   1.000
_cell.angle_alpha   90.00
_cell.angle_beta   90.00
_cell.angle_gamma   90.00
#
_symmetry.space_group_name_H-M   'P 1'
#
loop_
_entity.id
_entity.type
_entity.pdbx_description
1 polymer ?
#
loop_
_entity_poly.entity_id
_entity_poly.type
_entity_poly.pdbx_seq_one_letter_code
_entity_poly.pdbx_strand_id
1 'polypeptide(L)'
;MQGSRIAHPVTSIRSYTEPRLTVVNSYMSTNPFVVEYTRYDTFRMESTSDLEFAMHKTWCANGKMLNLAIGGHPWPTRDQIIERLTMAIDELNECRDLISRRKSDVLGYYDEKNPRMGAHEDNQSANKG
;
A
#
# COMPACT_ATOMS: atom_id res chain seq x y z
N MET A 1 -2.66 1.84 -4.78
CA MET A 1 -4.03 2.19 -5.16
C MET A 1 -4.05 3.71 -5.30
N GLN A 2 -4.58 4.38 -6.33
CA GLN A 2 -4.72 5.86 -6.20
C GLN A 2 -5.99 6.16 -5.42
N GLY A 3 -5.91 6.11 -4.09
CA GLY A 3 -6.96 6.66 -3.24
C GLY A 3 -7.04 8.16 -3.49
N SER A 4 -8.19 8.66 -3.94
CA SER A 4 -8.42 10.09 -3.95
C SER A 4 -8.32 10.58 -2.50
N ARG A 5 -7.65 11.72 -2.26
CA ARG A 5 -7.67 12.40 -0.95
C ARG A 5 -9.02 13.05 -0.65
N ILE A 6 -10.04 12.74 -1.45
CA ILE A 6 -11.38 13.29 -1.32
C ILE A 6 -12.14 12.31 -0.45
N ALA A 7 -12.43 12.72 0.79
CA ALA A 7 -13.46 12.06 1.57
C ALA A 7 -14.77 12.19 0.79
N HIS A 8 -15.17 11.11 0.11
CA HIS A 8 -16.49 11.04 -0.50
C HIS A 8 -17.45 10.64 0.62
N PRO A 9 -18.39 11.52 1.04
CA PRO A 9 -19.40 11.13 2.00
C PRO A 9 -20.26 10.03 1.37
N VAL A 10 -20.09 8.81 1.86
CA VAL A 10 -20.99 7.70 1.53
C VAL A 10 -22.11 7.74 2.56
N THR A 11 -23.30 8.17 2.14
CA THR A 11 -24.49 8.10 3.01
C THR A 11 -24.80 6.63 3.29
N SER A 12 -24.70 6.22 4.57
CA SER A 12 -25.05 4.86 4.97
C SER A 12 -26.52 4.58 4.66
N ILE A 13 -26.79 3.63 3.77
CA ILE A 13 -28.16 3.18 3.50
C ILE A 13 -28.55 2.21 4.62
N ARG A 14 -29.51 2.62 5.48
CA ARG A 14 -29.94 1.82 6.64
C ARG A 14 -30.96 0.72 6.29
N SER A 15 -31.62 0.84 5.14
CA SER A 15 -32.58 -0.15 4.62
C SER A 15 -32.82 0.07 3.13
N TYR A 16 -32.88 -1.00 2.33
CA TYR A 16 -33.28 -0.98 0.92
C TYR A 16 -33.91 -2.33 0.55
N THR A 17 -34.74 -2.36 -0.49
CA THR A 17 -35.48 -3.57 -0.90
C THR A 17 -34.58 -4.69 -1.44
N GLU A 18 -33.41 -4.34 -1.99
CA GLU A 18 -32.43 -5.27 -2.55
C GLU A 18 -31.02 -5.00 -1.98
N PRO A 19 -30.16 -6.04 -1.82
CA PRO A 19 -28.77 -5.85 -1.42
C PRO A 19 -28.01 -5.03 -2.47
N ARG A 20 -27.38 -3.92 -2.06
CA ARG A 20 -26.53 -3.12 -2.96
C ARG A 20 -25.05 -3.41 -2.70
N LEU A 21 -24.41 -4.03 -3.67
CA LEU A 21 -22.95 -4.13 -3.76
C LEU A 21 -22.40 -2.84 -4.34
N THR A 22 -21.55 -2.14 -3.58
CA THR A 22 -20.77 -1.00 -4.10
C THR A 22 -19.37 -1.50 -4.39
N VAL A 23 -19.03 -1.63 -5.66
CA VAL A 23 -17.67 -1.96 -6.10
C VAL A 23 -16.95 -0.66 -6.38
N VAL A 24 -15.90 -0.38 -5.61
CA VAL A 24 -14.99 0.72 -5.89
C VAL A 24 -13.81 0.15 -6.68
N ASN A 25 -13.80 0.36 -8.00
CA ASN A 25 -12.66 0.00 -8.82
C ASN A 25 -11.63 1.14 -8.79
N SER A 26 -10.52 0.94 -8.10
CA SER A 26 -9.45 1.93 -8.04
C SER A 26 -8.38 1.65 -9.11
N TYR A 27 -8.27 2.52 -10.10
CA TYR A 27 -7.15 2.49 -11.05
C TYR A 27 -5.90 3.04 -10.37
N MET A 28 -4.80 2.28 -10.40
CA MET A 28 -3.48 2.80 -10.02
C MET A 28 -2.80 3.41 -11.24
N SER A 29 -2.10 4.52 -11.04
CA SER A 29 -1.15 4.99 -12.03
C SER A 29 -0.10 3.91 -12.27
N THR A 30 0.22 3.64 -13.54
CA THR A 30 1.34 2.76 -13.92
C THR A 30 2.70 3.43 -13.76
N ASN A 31 2.72 4.70 -13.32
CA ASN A 31 3.94 5.43 -13.05
C ASN A 31 4.61 4.90 -11.76
N PRO A 32 5.80 4.30 -11.84
CA PRO A 32 6.49 3.71 -10.70
C PRO A 32 7.03 4.74 -9.70
N PHE A 33 6.94 6.04 -10.01
CA PHE A 33 7.37 7.15 -9.14
C PHE A 33 6.21 7.80 -8.36
N VAL A 34 4.98 7.35 -8.58
CA VAL A 34 3.82 7.86 -7.82
C VAL A 34 3.82 7.25 -6.43
N VAL A 35 3.36 8.02 -5.44
CA VAL A 35 3.19 7.55 -4.05
C VAL A 35 2.35 6.28 -4.04
N GLU A 36 2.89 5.23 -3.42
CA GLU A 36 2.20 3.96 -3.27
C GLU A 36 1.34 3.95 -2.00
N TYR A 37 0.08 3.59 -2.20
CA TYR A 37 -0.92 3.48 -1.11
C TYR A 37 -1.30 2.02 -0.82
N THR A 38 -0.64 1.07 -1.47
CA THR A 38 -0.83 -0.34 -1.13
C THR A 38 -0.31 -0.56 0.28
N ARG A 39 -1.13 -1.15 1.13
CA ARG A 39 -0.80 -1.45 2.53
C ARG A 39 -0.84 -2.95 2.70
N TYR A 40 0.25 -3.52 3.21
CA TYR A 40 0.40 -4.96 3.37
C TYR A 40 -0.56 -5.48 4.44
N ASP A 41 -0.69 -4.77 5.56
CA ASP A 41 -1.52 -5.22 6.68
C ASP A 41 -3.01 -5.41 6.30
N THR A 42 -3.53 -4.59 5.37
CA THR A 42 -4.92 -4.67 4.87
C THR A 42 -5.26 -6.03 4.25
N PHE A 43 -4.28 -6.70 3.64
CA PHE A 43 -4.50 -7.96 2.91
C PHE A 43 -3.89 -9.17 3.60
N ARG A 44 -3.30 -9.01 4.79
CA ARG A 44 -2.56 -10.05 5.54
C ARG A 44 -3.41 -11.28 5.93
N MET A 45 -4.72 -11.23 5.76
CA MET A 45 -5.63 -12.33 6.10
C MET A 45 -5.61 -13.49 5.09
N GLU A 46 -5.03 -13.30 3.90
CA GLU A 46 -4.96 -14.32 2.86
C GLU A 46 -3.63 -15.11 2.91
N SER A 47 -3.63 -16.35 2.41
CA SER A 47 -2.43 -17.20 2.40
C SER A 47 -1.42 -16.80 1.32
N THR A 48 -1.85 -16.01 0.33
CA THR A 48 -1.04 -15.55 -0.82
C THR A 48 -0.49 -14.13 -0.65
N SER A 49 -0.87 -13.43 0.43
CA SER A 49 -0.60 -12.00 0.63
C SER A 49 0.89 -11.66 0.55
N ASP A 50 1.76 -12.51 1.10
CA ASP A 50 3.21 -12.31 1.07
C ASP A 50 3.75 -12.31 -0.35
N LEU A 51 3.30 -13.28 -1.15
CA LEU A 51 3.73 -13.43 -2.54
C LEU A 51 3.19 -12.29 -3.40
N GLU A 52 1.91 -11.97 -3.29
CA GLU A 52 1.28 -10.91 -4.08
C GLU A 52 1.87 -9.54 -3.75
N PHE A 53 2.11 -9.27 -2.48
CA PHE A 53 2.77 -8.04 -2.06
C PHE A 53 4.21 -7.97 -2.55
N ALA A 54 4.97 -9.07 -2.45
CA ALA A 54 6.33 -9.14 -2.98
C ALA A 54 6.38 -8.96 -4.50
N MET A 55 5.45 -9.58 -5.24
CA MET A 55 5.33 -9.39 -6.70
C MET A 55 5.05 -7.93 -7.05
N HIS A 56 4.14 -7.29 -6.32
CA HIS A 56 3.80 -5.88 -6.52
C HIS A 56 4.99 -4.95 -6.24
N LYS A 57 5.65 -5.09 -5.09
CA LYS A 57 6.83 -4.28 -4.74
C LYS A 57 7.99 -4.50 -5.72
N THR A 58 8.19 -5.74 -6.18
CA THR A 58 9.19 -6.08 -7.20
C THR A 58 8.86 -5.41 -8.54
N TRP A 59 7.59 -5.41 -8.96
CA TRP A 59 7.16 -4.70 -10.16
C TRP A 59 7.42 -3.19 -10.07
N CYS A 60 7.16 -2.57 -8.92
CA CYS A 60 7.44 -1.15 -8.67
C CYS A 60 8.95 -0.85 -8.74
N ALA A 61 9.78 -1.65 -8.06
CA ALA A 61 11.24 -1.52 -8.11
C ALA A 61 11.77 -1.71 -9.54
N ASN A 62 11.27 -2.72 -10.26
CA ASN A 62 11.62 -2.95 -11.65
C ASN A 62 11.24 -1.77 -12.55
N GLY A 63 10.07 -1.16 -12.37
CA GLY A 63 9.67 0.02 -13.14
C GLY A 63 10.65 1.20 -12.96
N LYS A 64 11.12 1.43 -11.73
CA LYS A 64 12.13 2.47 -11.42
C LYS A 64 13.48 2.16 -12.08
N MET A 65 13.93 0.91 -12.05
CA MET A 65 15.17 0.48 -12.70
C MET A 65 15.07 0.49 -14.23
N LEU A 66 13.93 0.06 -14.77
CA LEU A 66 13.67 0.03 -16.20
C LEU A 66 13.67 1.44 -16.80
N ASN A 67 13.20 2.43 -16.05
CA ASN A 67 13.31 3.83 -16.44
C ASN A 67 14.77 4.28 -16.66
N LEU A 68 15.74 3.75 -15.89
CA LEU A 68 17.16 3.96 -16.14
C LEU A 68 17.66 3.15 -17.34
N ALA A 69 17.25 1.87 -17.44
CA ALA A 69 17.76 0.94 -18.44
C ALA A 69 17.32 1.27 -19.88
N ILE A 70 16.10 1.77 -20.07
CA ILE A 70 15.57 2.12 -21.39
C ILE A 70 16.24 3.39 -21.95
N GLY A 71 16.82 4.24 -21.09
CA GLY A 71 17.59 5.42 -21.52
C GLY A 71 16.75 6.43 -22.29
N GLY A 72 15.93 7.21 -21.58
CA GLY A 72 15.25 8.38 -22.17
C GLY A 72 16.17 9.60 -22.23
N HIS A 73 16.06 10.40 -23.31
CA HIS A 73 16.70 11.73 -23.37
C HIS A 73 15.82 12.78 -22.68
N PRO A 74 16.40 13.73 -21.92
CA PRO A 74 17.84 13.86 -21.62
C PRO A 74 18.33 12.78 -20.64
N TRP A 75 19.60 12.38 -20.79
CA TRP A 75 20.25 11.45 -19.88
C TRP A 75 20.17 11.95 -18.43
N PRO A 76 19.86 11.07 -17.47
CA PRO A 76 19.80 11.47 -16.08
C PRO A 76 21.18 11.88 -15.56
N THR A 77 21.22 12.86 -14.66
CA THR A 77 22.44 13.23 -13.95
C THR A 77 22.86 12.13 -12.98
N ARG A 78 24.11 12.18 -12.50
CA ARG A 78 24.60 11.26 -11.45
C ARG A 78 23.65 11.19 -10.26
N ASP A 79 23.18 12.35 -9.79
CA ASP A 79 22.31 12.43 -8.61
C ASP A 79 20.94 11.79 -8.88
N GLN A 80 20.38 12.00 -10.08
CA GLN A 80 19.13 11.36 -10.50
C GLN A 80 19.27 9.84 -10.64
N ILE A 81 20.43 9.34 -11.07
CA ILE A 81 20.71 7.91 -11.12
C ILE A 81 20.74 7.32 -9.71
N ILE A 82 21.47 7.97 -8.79
CA ILE A 82 21.57 7.56 -7.39
C ILE A 82 20.17 7.55 -6.77
N GLU A 83 19.41 8.63 -6.93
CA GLU A 83 18.05 8.76 -6.40
C GLU A 83 17.13 7.62 -6.86
N ARG A 84 17.11 7.29 -8.16
CA ARG A 84 16.26 6.22 -8.69
C ARG A 84 16.66 4.83 -8.19
N LEU A 85 17.96 4.58 -8.05
CA LEU A 85 18.46 3.34 -7.46
C LEU A 85 18.10 3.23 -5.98
N THR A 86 18.26 4.32 -5.23
CA THR A 86 17.84 4.39 -3.82
C THR A 86 16.34 4.12 -3.68
N MET A 87 15.50 4.76 -4.50
CA MET A 87 14.06 4.49 -4.49
C MET A 87 13.73 3.02 -4.74
N ALA A 88 14.41 2.34 -5.68
CA ALA A 88 14.19 0.91 -5.93
C ALA A 88 14.62 0.04 -4.74
N ILE A 89 15.74 0.38 -4.10
CA ILE A 89 16.23 -0.29 -2.89
C ILE A 89 15.23 -0.12 -1.74
N ASP A 90 14.68 1.08 -1.56
CA ASP A 90 13.73 1.39 -0.50
C ASP A 90 12.43 0.58 -0.65
N GLU A 91 11.93 0.41 -1.87
CA GLU A 91 10.75 -0.44 -2.14
C GLU A 91 10.97 -1.89 -1.67
N LEU A 92 12.14 -2.45 -2.00
CA LEU A 92 12.48 -3.84 -1.66
C LEU A 92 12.77 -4.00 -0.16
N ASN A 93 13.42 -3.01 0.46
CA ASN A 93 13.65 -2.98 1.89
C ASN A 93 12.33 -2.89 2.67
N GLU A 94 11.42 -2.01 2.25
CA GLU A 94 10.10 -1.90 2.85
C GLU A 94 9.33 -3.22 2.73
N CYS A 95 9.34 -3.85 1.56
CA CYS A 95 8.74 -5.16 1.35
C CYS A 95 9.27 -6.20 2.35
N ARG A 96 10.60 -6.30 2.46
CA ARG A 96 11.27 -7.21 3.39
C ARG A 96 10.85 -6.92 4.83
N ASP A 97 10.85 -5.66 5.24
CA ASP A 97 10.61 -5.27 6.62
C ASP A 97 9.15 -5.47 7.04
N LEU A 98 8.19 -5.29 6.12
CA LEU A 98 6.77 -5.59 6.36
C LEU A 98 6.51 -7.10 6.43
N ILE A 99 7.00 -7.88 5.46
CA ILE A 99 6.84 -9.35 5.45
C ILE A 99 7.52 -9.99 6.67
N SER A 100 8.71 -9.51 7.04
CA SER A 100 9.44 -9.98 8.22
C SER A 100 8.91 -9.42 9.55
N ARG A 101 7.85 -8.60 9.51
CA ARG A 101 7.22 -7.98 10.68
C ARG A 101 8.15 -7.11 11.53
N ARG A 102 9.23 -6.59 10.93
CA ARG A 102 10.09 -5.57 11.55
C ARG A 102 9.42 -4.20 11.54
N LYS A 103 8.51 -3.98 10.60
CA LYS A 103 7.67 -2.78 10.46
C LYS A 103 6.20 -3.19 10.33
N SER A 104 5.30 -2.30 10.70
CA SER A 104 3.86 -2.40 10.43
C SER A 104 3.41 -1.14 9.72
N ASP A 105 2.49 -1.28 8.77
CA ASP A 105 1.88 -0.18 8.01
C ASP A 105 0.39 -0.01 8.32
N VAL A 106 -0.04 -0.45 9.50
CA VAL A 106 -1.38 -0.22 10.05
C VAL A 106 -1.67 1.29 10.08
N LEU A 107 -2.76 1.69 9.44
CA LEU A 107 -3.38 2.99 9.63
C LEU A 107 -4.47 2.85 10.68
N GLY A 108 -4.33 3.57 11.81
CA GLY A 108 -5.40 3.67 12.79
C GLY A 108 -6.66 4.26 12.15
N TYR A 109 -7.82 3.68 12.43
CA TYR A 109 -9.09 4.27 12.00
C TYR A 109 -9.33 5.58 12.76
N TYR A 110 -9.83 6.59 12.04
CA TYR A 110 -10.35 7.79 12.66
C TYR A 110 -11.74 7.47 13.20
N ASP A 111 -11.88 7.36 14.52
CA ASP A 111 -13.18 7.26 15.19
C ASP A 111 -13.71 8.68 15.47
N GLU A 112 -14.76 9.09 14.76
CA GLU A 112 -15.43 10.38 14.96
C GLU A 112 -15.95 10.58 16.40
N LYS A 113 -16.25 9.49 17.10
CA LYS A 113 -16.75 9.52 18.48
C LYS A 113 -15.63 9.52 19.51
N ASN A 114 -14.42 9.18 19.09
CA ASN A 114 -13.25 9.09 19.96
C ASN A 114 -11.99 9.48 19.17
N PRO A 115 -11.68 10.78 19.04
CA PRO A 115 -10.68 11.30 18.09
C PRO A 115 -9.22 10.91 18.41
N ARG A 116 -8.99 9.94 19.29
CA ARG A 116 -7.69 9.29 19.47
C ARG A 116 -7.58 8.19 18.41
N MET A 117 -6.58 8.30 17.52
CA MET A 117 -6.25 7.24 16.57
C MET A 117 -6.09 5.93 17.35
N GLY A 118 -7.04 5.00 17.17
CA GLY A 118 -6.96 3.67 17.78
C GLY A 118 -5.83 2.90 17.10
N ALA A 119 -4.77 2.61 17.85
CA ALA A 119 -3.84 1.55 17.45
C ALA A 119 -4.61 0.22 17.54
N HIS A 120 -4.45 -0.63 16.53
CA HIS A 120 -5.01 -1.98 16.55
C HIS A 120 -4.29 -2.74 17.67
N GLU A 121 -4.95 -2.97 18.81
CA GLU A 121 -4.44 -3.90 19.81
C GLU A 121 -4.53 -5.31 19.22
N ASP A 122 -3.38 -5.92 18.95
CA ASP A 122 -3.26 -7.33 18.62
C ASP A 122 -3.83 -8.16 19.78
N ASN A 123 -5.06 -8.66 19.63
CA ASN A 123 -5.62 -9.69 20.50
C ASN A 123 -4.92 -11.04 20.21
N GLN A 124 -3.64 -11.13 20.54
CA GLN A 124 -2.93 -12.41 20.71
C GLN A 124 -2.76 -12.68 22.21
N SER A 125 -3.84 -13.04 22.91
CA SER A 125 -3.77 -13.63 24.26
C SER A 125 -5.11 -14.25 24.66
N ALA A 126 -5.47 -15.40 24.09
CA ALA A 126 -6.39 -16.34 24.73
C ALA A 126 -6.22 -17.74 24.14
N ASN A 127 -5.05 -18.35 24.34
CA ASN A 127 -4.95 -19.80 24.36
C ASN A 127 -3.98 -20.25 25.46
N LYS A 128 -4.48 -20.26 26.69
CA LYS A 128 -3.95 -21.05 27.80
C LYS A 128 -5.14 -21.49 28.64
N GLY A 129 -5.34 -22.81 28.72
CA GLY A 129 -6.38 -23.47 29.51
C GLY A 129 -6.80 -24.76 28.84
#